data_AF-R7ZVS2-F1
#
_entry.id   AF-R7ZVS2-F1
#
_cell.length_a   1.000
_cell.length_b   1.000
_cell.length_c   1.000
_cell.angle_alpha   90.00
_cell.angle_beta   90.00
_cell.angle_gamma   90.00
#
_symmetry.space_group_name_H-M   'P 1'
#
loop_
_entity.id
_entity.type
_entity.pdbx_description
1 polymer ?
#
loop_
_entity_poly.entity_id
_entity_poly.type
_entity_poly.pdbx_seq_one_letter_code
_entity_poly.pdbx_strand_id
1 'polypeptide(L)'
;MELTEKLLNELQRRLKIGNRRGVHLNAIPANSRYKFDLNRLSHIDKKLPDNFIKSLLSEQPLKFRISWKDNVPDLNTLFEEDQTQLVRITKSFENLINQTEAIESEKGINTFGFGFPILIRRDQSDNKLTVAPILIWSLRIKRTKEFNTWEINRNEDDPIYLNEVLINHLQSDSNIEIEQIPSEMLDDGLITKDELIEICVKLIKEINTSVPSDIKDAFIKKIDNVISIGDKNHYEKLPINSTNALIDFGGLFSIFEVQKQNIINDYGNLMDLEGLSIDLDDLENHTFQPISSVETDPSQQGILHSLEAT
;
A
#
# COMPACT_ATOMS: atom_id res chain seq x y z
N MET A 1 33.35 2.05 -11.21
CA MET A 1 32.55 2.28 -9.99
C MET A 1 32.28 0.91 -9.42
N GLU A 2 32.73 0.63 -8.19
CA GLU A 2 32.54 -0.69 -7.58
C GLU A 2 31.20 -0.71 -6.82
N LEU A 3 30.39 -1.72 -7.09
CA LEU A 3 29.17 -2.02 -6.33
C LEU A 3 29.60 -2.61 -4.99
N THR A 4 29.77 -1.75 -3.99
CA THR A 4 30.12 -2.18 -2.62
C THR A 4 28.85 -2.50 -1.83
N GLU A 5 28.92 -3.47 -0.93
CA GLU A 5 27.84 -3.82 0.02
C GLU A 5 27.28 -2.56 0.72
N LYS A 6 28.17 -1.67 1.15
CA LYS A 6 27.80 -0.39 1.78
C LYS A 6 26.97 0.50 0.88
N LEU A 7 27.30 0.59 -0.42
CA LEU A 7 26.54 1.38 -1.39
C LEU A 7 25.17 0.76 -1.66
N LEU A 8 25.12 -0.57 -1.81
CA LEU A 8 23.88 -1.32 -2.03
C LEU A 8 22.93 -1.19 -0.83
N ASN A 9 23.44 -1.38 0.39
CA ASN A 9 22.69 -1.18 1.63
C ASN A 9 22.16 0.26 1.77
N GLU A 10 22.97 1.27 1.44
CA GLU A 10 22.56 2.67 1.50
C GLU A 10 21.47 3.00 0.46
N LEU A 11 21.59 2.48 -0.76
CA LEU A 11 20.59 2.64 -1.81
C LEU A 11 19.29 1.93 -1.43
N GLN A 12 19.36 0.68 -0.98
CA GLN A 12 18.20 -0.09 -0.52
C GLN A 12 17.50 0.64 0.64
N ARG A 13 18.24 1.17 1.61
CA ARG A 13 17.68 1.96 2.72
C ARG A 13 16.98 3.22 2.23
N ARG A 14 17.58 3.98 1.30
CA ARG A 14 16.96 5.18 0.71
C ARG A 14 15.74 4.87 -0.16
N LEU A 15 15.69 3.66 -0.73
CA LEU A 15 14.53 3.18 -1.45
C LEU A 15 13.41 2.76 -0.49
N LYS A 16 13.76 2.16 0.66
CA LYS A 16 12.85 1.73 1.73
C LYS A 16 12.23 2.89 2.53
N ILE A 17 12.96 3.99 2.73
CA ILE A 17 12.44 5.18 3.45
C ILE A 17 11.45 5.92 2.56
N GLY A 18 10.16 5.71 2.79
CA GLY A 18 9.10 6.39 2.06
C GLY A 18 8.88 7.84 2.49
N ASN A 19 8.06 8.56 1.73
CA ASN A 19 7.72 9.94 2.02
C ASN A 19 6.75 10.02 3.21
N ARG A 20 7.18 10.66 4.31
CA ARG A 20 6.35 10.91 5.51
C ARG A 20 5.04 11.66 5.25
N ARG A 21 4.95 12.42 4.15
CA ARG A 21 3.72 13.10 3.73
C ARG A 21 2.82 12.21 2.87
N GLY A 22 3.37 11.14 2.31
CA GLY A 22 2.67 10.17 1.50
C GLY A 22 1.62 9.40 2.30
N VAL A 23 0.68 8.77 1.60
CA VAL A 23 -0.44 8.06 2.23
C VAL A 23 0.03 6.94 3.16
N HIS A 24 1.16 6.31 2.85
CA HIS A 24 1.74 5.23 3.63
C HIS A 24 2.14 5.63 5.06
N LEU A 25 2.49 6.89 5.33
CA LEU A 25 2.87 7.36 6.69
C LEU A 25 1.99 8.50 7.21
N ASN A 26 1.08 8.98 6.37
CA ASN A 26 0.12 10.02 6.71
C ASN A 26 -1.23 9.71 6.04
N ALA A 27 -2.07 8.96 6.72
CA ALA A 27 -3.42 8.60 6.31
C ALA A 27 -4.46 9.69 6.58
N ILE A 28 -4.07 10.81 7.20
CA ILE A 28 -5.01 11.92 7.49
C ILE A 28 -5.54 12.48 6.16
N PRO A 29 -6.87 12.42 5.92
CA PRO A 29 -7.45 12.86 4.65
C PRO A 29 -7.28 14.36 4.40
N ALA A 30 -7.56 15.18 5.41
CA ALA A 30 -7.60 16.65 5.31
C ALA A 30 -8.35 17.10 4.03
N ASN A 31 -7.78 18.05 3.26
CA ASN A 31 -8.34 18.52 1.98
C ASN A 31 -7.81 17.74 0.76
N SER A 32 -7.27 16.53 0.97
CA SER A 32 -6.72 15.74 -0.13
C SER A 32 -7.82 15.29 -1.09
N ARG A 33 -7.54 15.38 -2.39
CA ARG A 33 -8.42 14.84 -3.43
C ARG A 33 -8.31 13.32 -3.56
N TYR A 34 -7.22 12.74 -3.04
CA TYR A 34 -6.85 11.34 -3.24
C TYR A 34 -6.85 10.53 -1.94
N LYS A 35 -7.26 11.11 -0.81
CA LYS A 35 -7.43 10.39 0.46
C LYS A 35 -8.89 10.49 0.84
N PHE A 36 -9.59 9.36 0.77
CA PHE A 36 -11.01 9.29 1.09
C PHE A 36 -11.21 8.45 2.34
N ASP A 37 -11.68 9.09 3.41
CA ASP A 37 -12.10 8.41 4.64
C ASP A 37 -13.34 7.57 4.38
N LEU A 38 -13.25 6.26 4.64
CA LEU A 38 -14.33 5.30 4.47
C LEU A 38 -15.60 5.71 5.22
N ASN A 39 -15.47 6.30 6.41
CA ASN A 39 -16.61 6.69 7.22
C ASN A 39 -17.47 7.78 6.55
N ARG A 40 -16.95 8.49 5.54
CA ARG A 40 -17.76 9.43 4.73
C ARG A 40 -18.90 8.72 3.99
N LEU A 41 -18.80 7.41 3.75
CA LEU A 41 -19.90 6.62 3.19
C LEU A 41 -21.13 6.58 4.11
N SER A 42 -20.98 6.87 5.40
CA SER A 42 -22.10 7.01 6.34
C SER A 42 -23.07 8.16 6.02
N HIS A 43 -22.71 9.06 5.10
CA HIS A 43 -23.61 10.06 4.53
C HIS A 43 -24.51 9.51 3.43
N ILE A 44 -24.18 8.36 2.85
CA ILE A 44 -25.04 7.63 1.89
C ILE A 44 -25.93 6.65 2.65
N ASP A 45 -25.32 5.78 3.46
CA ASP A 45 -26.01 4.87 4.39
C ASP A 45 -25.12 4.68 5.62
N LYS A 46 -25.69 4.86 6.81
CA LYS A 46 -24.98 4.76 8.09
C LYS A 46 -24.22 3.44 8.28
N LYS A 47 -24.71 2.33 7.72
CA LYS A 47 -24.08 1.01 7.85
C LYS A 47 -23.09 0.71 6.73
N LEU A 48 -22.99 1.57 5.72
CA LEU A 48 -22.17 1.31 4.53
C LEU A 48 -20.68 1.15 4.83
N PRO A 49 -20.06 1.94 5.74
CA PRO A 49 -18.66 1.72 6.14
C PRO A 49 -18.45 0.34 6.77
N ASP A 50 -19.31 -0.05 7.72
CA ASP A 50 -19.19 -1.33 8.44
C ASP A 50 -19.45 -2.52 7.50
N ASN A 51 -20.44 -2.39 6.61
CA ASN A 51 -20.74 -3.37 5.58
C ASN A 51 -19.55 -3.57 4.64
N PHE A 52 -18.85 -2.49 4.27
CA PHE A 52 -17.65 -2.60 3.44
C PHE A 52 -16.54 -3.40 4.13
N ILE A 53 -16.24 -3.09 5.41
CA ILE A 53 -15.23 -3.86 6.17
C ILE A 53 -15.64 -5.31 6.33
N LYS A 54 -16.92 -5.58 6.60
CA LYS A 54 -17.42 -6.94 6.70
C LYS A 54 -17.19 -7.71 5.39
N SER A 55 -17.61 -7.16 4.25
CA SER A 55 -17.40 -7.78 2.94
C SER A 55 -15.91 -7.93 2.62
N LEU A 56 -15.08 -6.93 2.91
CA LEU A 56 -13.63 -6.95 2.67
C LEU A 56 -12.94 -8.15 3.37
N LEU A 57 -13.39 -8.49 4.58
CA LEU A 57 -12.83 -9.53 5.44
C LEU A 57 -13.55 -10.88 5.36
N SER A 58 -14.60 -11.01 4.53
CA SER A 58 -15.37 -12.27 4.40
C SER A 58 -15.64 -12.73 2.98
N GLU A 59 -15.45 -11.86 1.97
CA GLU A 59 -15.78 -12.16 0.57
C GLU A 59 -14.53 -12.24 -0.30
N GLN A 60 -14.48 -13.27 -1.15
CA GLN A 60 -13.50 -13.43 -2.21
C GLN A 60 -14.13 -14.19 -3.40
N PRO A 61 -14.12 -13.63 -4.62
CA PRO A 61 -13.69 -12.28 -4.95
C PRO A 61 -14.62 -11.21 -4.31
N LEU A 62 -14.05 -10.07 -3.93
CA LEU A 62 -14.85 -8.95 -3.42
C LEU A 62 -15.55 -8.26 -4.58
N LYS A 63 -16.85 -8.00 -4.45
CA LYS A 63 -17.61 -7.17 -5.38
C LYS A 63 -18.61 -6.29 -4.63
N PHE A 64 -18.10 -5.18 -4.11
CA PHE A 64 -18.85 -4.27 -3.28
C PHE A 64 -19.44 -3.11 -4.09
N ARG A 65 -20.75 -2.91 -4.00
CA ARG A 65 -21.49 -1.86 -4.72
C ARG A 65 -21.80 -0.69 -3.79
N ILE A 66 -21.50 0.51 -4.26
CA ILE A 66 -21.84 1.78 -3.58
C ILE A 66 -22.77 2.56 -4.49
N SER A 67 -24.00 2.83 -4.06
CA SER A 67 -24.99 3.58 -4.85
C SER A 67 -25.72 4.61 -4.00
N TRP A 68 -25.96 5.78 -4.60
CA TRP A 68 -26.90 6.77 -4.04
C TRP A 68 -28.34 6.35 -4.27
N LYS A 69 -28.64 5.82 -5.46
CA LYS A 69 -30.00 5.55 -5.91
C LYS A 69 -30.74 4.60 -4.97
N ASP A 70 -30.00 3.63 -4.44
CA ASP A 70 -30.57 2.58 -3.59
C ASP A 70 -30.82 3.08 -2.14
N ASN A 71 -30.17 4.19 -1.73
CA ASN A 71 -30.09 4.60 -0.32
C ASN A 71 -30.54 6.04 -0.04
N VAL A 72 -30.66 6.89 -1.06
CA VAL A 72 -30.90 8.33 -0.93
C VAL A 72 -32.20 8.69 -1.67
N PRO A 73 -33.24 9.23 -0.98
CA PRO A 73 -34.43 9.78 -1.65
C PRO A 73 -34.05 10.95 -2.55
N ASP A 74 -34.95 11.39 -3.45
CA ASP A 74 -34.69 12.47 -4.43
C ASP A 74 -33.81 13.58 -3.84
N LEU A 75 -32.67 13.87 -4.47
CA LEU A 75 -31.61 14.72 -3.94
C LEU A 75 -32.14 16.10 -3.51
N ASN A 76 -33.17 16.59 -4.22
CA ASN A 76 -33.82 17.87 -3.95
C ASN A 76 -34.63 17.91 -2.63
N THR A 77 -34.88 16.75 -2.03
CA THR A 77 -35.61 16.61 -0.76
C THR A 77 -34.69 16.59 0.46
N LEU A 78 -33.38 16.49 0.24
CA LEU A 78 -32.37 16.47 1.30
C LEU A 78 -32.03 17.90 1.77
N PHE A 79 -31.53 18.01 3.00
CA PHE A 79 -30.92 19.23 3.48
C PHE A 79 -29.67 19.59 2.65
N GLU A 80 -29.41 20.89 2.48
CA GLU A 80 -28.30 21.40 1.65
C GLU A 80 -26.93 20.84 2.09
N GLU A 81 -26.74 20.60 3.38
CA GLU A 81 -25.53 20.02 3.93
C GLU A 81 -25.31 18.57 3.44
N ASP A 82 -26.36 17.75 3.46
CA ASP A 82 -26.31 16.36 2.99
C ASP A 82 -26.07 16.30 1.48
N GLN A 83 -26.73 17.16 0.71
CA GLN A 83 -26.48 17.31 -0.73
C GLN A 83 -25.00 17.65 -1.00
N THR A 84 -24.43 18.57 -0.22
CA THR A 84 -23.03 18.97 -0.35
C THR A 84 -22.08 17.81 -0.06
N GLN A 85 -22.36 17.00 0.98
CA GLN A 85 -21.53 15.83 1.30
C GLN A 85 -21.57 14.78 0.21
N LEU A 86 -22.77 14.48 -0.32
CA LEU A 86 -22.94 13.55 -1.42
C LEU A 86 -22.13 14.02 -2.64
N VAL A 87 -22.30 15.25 -3.11
CA VAL A 87 -21.52 15.79 -4.24
C VAL A 87 -20.00 15.70 -4.00
N ARG A 88 -19.53 15.92 -2.76
CA ARG A 88 -18.12 15.73 -2.40
C ARG A 88 -17.67 14.28 -2.49
N ILE A 89 -18.53 13.31 -2.15
CA ILE A 89 -18.23 11.88 -2.29
C ILE A 89 -18.08 11.51 -3.77
N THR A 90 -19.03 11.89 -4.63
CA THR A 90 -18.91 11.69 -6.09
C THR A 90 -17.60 12.24 -6.59
N LYS A 91 -17.30 13.52 -6.31
CA LYS A 91 -16.06 14.14 -6.77
C LYS A 91 -14.81 13.42 -6.28
N SER A 92 -14.80 12.93 -5.04
CA SER A 92 -13.67 12.15 -4.52
C SER A 92 -13.48 10.84 -5.27
N PHE A 93 -14.55 10.08 -5.52
CA PHE A 93 -14.47 8.84 -6.30
C PHE A 93 -14.08 9.10 -7.74
N GLU A 94 -14.59 10.17 -8.37
CA GLU A 94 -14.17 10.50 -9.73
C GLU A 94 -12.70 10.91 -9.83
N ASN A 95 -12.20 11.66 -8.85
CA ASN A 95 -10.78 11.99 -8.81
C ASN A 95 -9.92 10.74 -8.61
N LEU A 96 -10.34 9.80 -7.77
CA LEU A 96 -9.61 8.55 -7.53
C LEU A 96 -9.60 7.68 -8.79
N ILE A 97 -10.77 7.43 -9.40
CA ILE A 97 -10.90 6.63 -10.63
C ILE A 97 -10.04 7.22 -11.75
N ASN A 98 -10.22 8.49 -12.08
CA ASN A 98 -9.51 9.11 -13.19
C ASN A 98 -7.98 9.11 -12.96
N GLN A 99 -7.53 9.30 -11.72
CA GLN A 99 -6.10 9.31 -11.41
C GLN A 99 -5.50 7.90 -11.43
N THR A 100 -6.23 6.89 -10.92
CA THR A 100 -5.79 5.50 -10.99
C THR A 100 -5.72 5.03 -12.44
N GLU A 101 -6.74 5.31 -13.26
CA GLU A 101 -6.75 4.96 -14.68
C GLU A 101 -5.58 5.62 -15.44
N ALA A 102 -5.28 6.89 -15.14
CA ALA A 102 -4.12 7.57 -15.73
C ALA A 102 -2.80 6.88 -15.34
N ILE A 103 -2.61 6.54 -14.07
CA ILE A 103 -1.40 5.86 -13.60
C ILE A 103 -1.28 4.46 -14.19
N GLU A 104 -2.37 3.70 -14.24
CA GLU A 104 -2.39 2.35 -14.83
C GLU A 104 -2.08 2.42 -16.33
N SER A 105 -2.61 3.42 -17.04
CA SER A 105 -2.33 3.62 -18.47
C SER A 105 -0.89 4.10 -18.75
N GLU A 106 -0.27 4.85 -17.84
CA GLU A 106 1.11 5.34 -17.96
C GLU A 106 2.16 4.29 -17.54
N LYS A 107 1.89 3.56 -16.46
CA LYS A 107 2.88 2.71 -15.77
C LYS A 107 2.52 1.23 -15.78
N GLY A 108 1.32 0.85 -16.23
CA GLY A 108 0.85 -0.53 -16.27
C GLY A 108 0.55 -1.15 -14.90
N ILE A 109 0.43 -0.33 -13.85
CA ILE A 109 0.24 -0.79 -12.47
C ILE A 109 -1.07 -0.30 -11.88
N ASN A 110 -1.83 -1.21 -11.25
CA ASN A 110 -2.94 -0.82 -10.41
C ASN A 110 -2.40 -0.18 -9.11
N THR A 111 -2.95 0.97 -8.74
CA THR A 111 -2.52 1.74 -7.58
C THR A 111 -3.67 2.14 -6.67
N PHE A 112 -4.92 1.85 -7.05
CA PHE A 112 -6.03 2.05 -6.14
C PHE A 112 -5.96 1.00 -5.03
N GLY A 113 -6.14 1.45 -3.80
CA GLY A 113 -6.13 0.54 -2.67
C GLY A 113 -6.83 1.11 -1.46
N PHE A 114 -6.95 0.24 -0.46
CA PHE A 114 -7.59 0.54 0.80
C PHE A 114 -6.64 0.25 1.95
N GLY A 115 -6.38 1.25 2.79
CA GLY A 115 -5.55 1.13 3.98
C GLY A 115 -6.41 0.94 5.23
N PHE A 116 -6.16 -0.13 5.99
CA PHE A 116 -6.89 -0.44 7.22
C PHE A 116 -6.14 -1.45 8.12
N PRO A 117 -6.36 -1.43 9.45
CA PRO A 117 -6.76 -0.28 10.24
C PRO A 117 -5.60 0.74 10.32
N ILE A 118 -5.79 1.84 11.03
CA ILE A 118 -4.81 2.93 11.11
C ILE A 118 -4.04 2.85 12.42
N LEU A 119 -2.70 2.80 12.34
CA LEU A 119 -1.78 2.99 13.45
C LEU A 119 -1.49 4.48 13.65
N ILE A 120 -1.52 4.92 14.91
CA ILE A 120 -1.21 6.28 15.33
C ILE A 120 -0.12 6.23 16.39
N ARG A 121 1.00 6.92 16.14
CA ARG A 121 2.12 7.06 17.08
C ARG A 121 2.83 8.40 16.93
N ARG A 122 3.75 8.69 17.84
CA ARG A 122 4.79 9.70 17.61
C ARG A 122 6.12 9.02 17.44
N ASP A 123 6.94 9.60 16.59
CA ASP A 123 8.27 9.07 16.34
C ASP A 123 9.23 9.37 17.48
N GLN A 124 10.17 8.47 17.70
CA GLN A 124 11.19 8.60 18.73
C GLN A 124 12.22 9.68 18.36
N SER A 125 12.56 9.78 17.07
CA SER A 125 13.60 10.70 16.59
C SER A 125 13.22 12.17 16.69
N ASP A 126 11.98 12.53 16.35
CA ASP A 126 11.55 13.93 16.22
C ASP A 126 10.16 14.26 16.81
N ASN A 127 9.53 13.30 17.50
CA ASN A 127 8.22 13.44 18.13
C ASN A 127 7.08 13.83 17.18
N LYS A 128 7.29 13.71 15.86
CA LYS A 128 6.24 13.99 14.88
C LYS A 128 5.21 12.88 14.87
N LEU A 129 3.97 13.29 14.59
CA LEU A 129 2.85 12.39 14.42
C LEU A 129 3.02 11.54 13.15
N THR A 130 2.82 10.24 13.31
CA THR A 130 2.74 9.25 12.23
C THR A 130 1.35 8.59 12.31
N VAL A 131 0.62 8.65 11.20
CA VAL A 131 -0.74 8.07 11.07
C VAL A 131 -0.71 7.22 9.82
N ALA A 132 -0.67 5.90 9.95
CA ALA A 132 -0.33 5.01 8.85
C ALA A 132 -1.30 3.81 8.79
N PRO A 133 -1.77 3.39 7.60
CA PRO A 133 -2.47 2.13 7.50
C PRO A 133 -1.53 0.97 7.82
N ILE A 134 -2.03 -0.05 8.51
CA ILE A 134 -1.25 -1.26 8.84
C ILE A 134 -1.19 -2.19 7.63
N LEU A 135 -2.35 -2.51 7.07
CA LEU A 135 -2.48 -3.29 5.84
C LEU A 135 -3.00 -2.43 4.72
N ILE A 136 -2.63 -2.83 3.51
CA ILE A 136 -3.09 -2.23 2.28
C ILE A 136 -3.63 -3.35 1.39
N TRP A 137 -4.90 -3.23 1.02
CA TRP A 137 -5.53 -4.06 0.00
C TRP A 137 -5.39 -3.37 -1.35
N SER A 138 -4.80 -4.04 -2.33
CA SER A 138 -4.97 -3.67 -3.74
C SER A 138 -6.43 -3.90 -4.10
N LEU A 139 -7.07 -2.89 -4.67
CA LEU A 139 -8.47 -2.96 -5.09
C LEU A 139 -8.60 -2.32 -6.47
N ARG A 140 -9.73 -2.52 -7.14
CA ARG A 140 -10.10 -1.69 -8.30
C ARG A 140 -11.43 -1.03 -8.04
N ILE A 141 -11.59 0.18 -8.57
CA ILE A 141 -12.83 0.96 -8.50
C ILE A 141 -13.23 1.34 -9.92
N LYS A 142 -14.51 1.17 -10.25
CA LYS A 142 -15.05 1.58 -11.54
C LYS A 142 -16.43 2.21 -11.40
N ARG A 143 -16.75 3.10 -12.34
CA ARG A 143 -18.12 3.56 -12.55
C ARG A 143 -18.96 2.42 -13.13
N THR A 144 -20.18 2.30 -12.67
CA THR A 144 -21.18 1.45 -13.35
C THR A 144 -21.97 2.29 -14.36
N LYS A 145 -22.84 1.63 -15.15
CA LYS A 145 -23.77 2.33 -16.05
C LYS A 145 -24.89 3.05 -15.29
N GLU A 146 -25.08 2.72 -14.02
CA GLU A 146 -26.10 3.32 -13.18
C GLU A 146 -25.61 4.64 -12.59
N PHE A 147 -26.52 5.60 -12.47
CA PHE A 147 -26.20 6.94 -11.99
C PHE A 147 -25.67 6.91 -10.55
N ASN A 148 -24.56 7.62 -10.29
CA ASN A 148 -23.89 7.70 -8.99
C ASN A 148 -23.74 6.34 -8.30
N THR A 149 -23.26 5.36 -9.08
CA THR A 149 -23.07 4.00 -8.62
C THR A 149 -21.69 3.52 -9.04
N TRP A 150 -20.91 3.08 -8.06
CA TRP A 150 -19.55 2.58 -8.21
C TRP A 150 -19.46 1.14 -7.70
N GLU A 151 -18.53 0.40 -8.28
CA GLU A 151 -18.21 -0.96 -7.87
C GLU A 151 -16.73 -1.02 -7.48
N ILE A 152 -16.47 -1.47 -6.26
CA ILE A 152 -15.15 -1.80 -5.75
C ILE A 152 -15.00 -3.31 -5.85
N ASN A 153 -13.91 -3.77 -6.44
CA ASN A 153 -13.64 -5.20 -6.59
C ASN A 153 -12.21 -5.57 -6.22
N ARG A 154 -12.05 -6.85 -5.89
CA ARG A 154 -10.77 -7.54 -5.61
C ARG A 154 -10.88 -8.97 -6.10
N ASN A 155 -9.85 -9.50 -6.73
CA ASN A 155 -9.72 -10.93 -7.02
C ASN A 155 -8.48 -11.54 -6.34
N GLU A 156 -8.15 -12.79 -6.65
CA GLU A 156 -6.98 -13.50 -6.14
C GLU A 156 -5.64 -12.88 -6.60
N ASP A 157 -5.64 -12.15 -7.72
CA ASP A 157 -4.44 -11.49 -8.27
C ASP A 157 -4.17 -10.13 -7.60
N ASP A 158 -5.13 -9.59 -6.85
CA ASP A 158 -5.01 -8.30 -6.17
C ASP A 158 -4.42 -8.52 -4.76
N PRO A 159 -3.14 -8.16 -4.52
CA PRO A 159 -2.45 -8.53 -3.30
C PRO A 159 -2.96 -7.75 -2.08
N ILE A 160 -2.80 -8.39 -0.93
CA ILE A 160 -2.90 -7.77 0.39
C ILE A 160 -1.50 -7.78 0.99
N TYR A 161 -1.05 -6.66 1.54
CA TYR A 161 0.30 -6.57 2.08
C TYR A 161 0.36 -5.65 3.29
N LEU A 162 1.32 -5.91 4.18
CA LEU A 162 1.68 -4.97 5.23
C LEU A 162 2.25 -3.70 4.59
N ASN A 163 1.98 -2.58 5.21
CA ASN A 163 2.56 -1.32 4.79
C ASN A 163 4.08 -1.34 5.03
N GLU A 164 4.82 -1.74 4.00
CA GLU A 164 6.28 -1.84 4.03
C GLU A 164 6.96 -0.52 4.37
N VAL A 165 6.39 0.60 3.94
CA VAL A 165 6.92 1.92 4.29
C VAL A 165 6.79 2.18 5.79
N LEU A 166 5.69 1.75 6.42
CA LEU A 166 5.52 1.80 7.87
C LEU A 166 6.52 0.87 8.56
N ILE A 167 6.68 -0.37 8.11
CA ILE A 167 7.64 -1.33 8.71
C ILE A 167 9.05 -0.74 8.68
N ASN A 168 9.51 -0.31 7.51
CA ASN A 168 10.84 0.28 7.34
C ASN A 168 11.00 1.55 8.20
N HIS A 169 9.94 2.35 8.32
CA HIS A 169 9.94 3.54 9.18
C HIS A 169 10.10 3.17 10.66
N LEU A 170 9.33 2.19 11.17
CA LEU A 170 9.42 1.70 12.55
C LEU A 170 10.81 1.12 12.88
N GLN A 171 11.37 0.33 11.96
CA GLN A 171 12.72 -0.21 12.10
C GLN A 171 13.76 0.91 12.16
N SER A 172 13.66 1.91 11.27
CA SER A 172 14.62 3.02 11.24
C SER A 172 14.51 4.00 12.41
N ASP A 173 13.31 4.21 12.95
CA ASP A 173 13.04 5.22 13.98
C ASP A 173 13.19 4.67 15.40
N SER A 174 12.83 3.40 15.63
CA SER A 174 12.80 2.79 16.97
C SER A 174 13.43 1.39 17.05
N ASN A 175 14.06 0.92 15.98
CA ASN A 175 14.64 -0.43 15.91
C ASN A 175 13.61 -1.54 16.25
N ILE A 176 12.36 -1.30 15.87
CA ILE A 176 11.26 -2.26 16.01
C ILE A 176 11.23 -3.10 14.75
N GLU A 177 11.44 -4.41 14.89
CA GLU A 177 11.36 -5.35 13.79
C GLU A 177 9.97 -5.99 13.79
N ILE A 178 9.25 -5.83 12.69
CA ILE A 178 7.91 -6.39 12.53
C ILE A 178 8.03 -7.64 11.67
N GLU A 179 7.59 -8.77 12.21
CA GLU A 179 7.49 -10.02 11.46
C GLU A 179 6.57 -9.85 10.25
N GLN A 180 6.96 -10.44 9.13
CA GLN A 180 6.11 -10.50 7.94
C GLN A 180 4.87 -11.35 8.23
N ILE A 181 3.78 -11.07 7.52
CA ILE A 181 2.58 -11.90 7.59
C ILE A 181 2.94 -13.28 7.03
N PRO A 182 2.56 -14.38 7.72
CA PRO A 182 2.74 -15.72 7.18
C PRO A 182 2.13 -15.82 5.78
N SER A 183 2.88 -16.37 4.82
CA SER A 183 2.41 -16.51 3.43
C SER A 183 1.05 -17.21 3.37
N GLU A 184 0.81 -18.17 4.26
CA GLU A 184 -0.46 -18.89 4.38
C GLU A 184 -1.69 -17.98 4.55
N MET A 185 -1.56 -16.82 5.22
CA MET A 185 -2.64 -15.82 5.41
C MET A 185 -2.81 -14.87 4.21
N LEU A 186 -1.90 -14.94 3.24
CA LEU A 186 -1.93 -14.14 2.01
C LEU A 186 -2.23 -14.99 0.78
N ASP A 187 -1.87 -16.27 0.81
CA ASP A 187 -1.96 -17.23 -0.29
C ASP A 187 -3.42 -17.59 -0.63
N ASP A 188 -4.32 -17.54 0.35
CA ASP A 188 -5.74 -17.72 0.10
C ASP A 188 -6.41 -16.43 -0.43
N GLY A 189 -5.73 -15.28 -0.39
CA GLY A 189 -6.21 -13.97 -0.86
C GLY A 189 -7.30 -13.34 0.03
N LEU A 190 -7.47 -13.79 1.28
CA LEU A 190 -8.44 -13.27 2.23
C LEU A 190 -7.87 -13.19 3.64
N ILE A 191 -7.84 -11.97 4.20
CA ILE A 191 -7.57 -11.80 5.64
C ILE A 191 -8.90 -11.79 6.38
N THR A 192 -9.12 -12.78 7.22
CA THR A 192 -10.29 -12.87 8.09
C THR A 192 -10.23 -11.84 9.23
N LYS A 193 -11.39 -11.62 9.86
CA LYS A 193 -11.48 -10.74 11.04
C LYS A 193 -10.52 -11.17 12.16
N ASP A 194 -10.43 -12.46 12.46
CA ASP A 194 -9.59 -12.94 13.56
C ASP A 194 -8.10 -12.79 13.27
N GLU A 195 -7.68 -13.08 12.03
CA GLU A 195 -6.29 -12.87 11.58
C GLU A 195 -5.90 -11.40 11.62
N LEU A 196 -6.80 -10.51 11.17
CA LEU A 196 -6.56 -9.08 11.25
C LEU A 196 -6.36 -8.61 12.69
N ILE A 197 -7.18 -9.11 13.61
CA ILE A 197 -7.03 -8.80 15.04
C ILE A 197 -5.70 -9.32 15.56
N GLU A 198 -5.29 -10.53 15.18
CA GLU A 198 -4.00 -11.09 15.61
C GLU A 198 -2.81 -10.29 15.10
N ILE A 199 -2.84 -9.85 13.85
CA ILE A 199 -1.84 -8.93 13.28
C ILE A 199 -1.78 -7.63 14.09
N CYS A 200 -2.93 -7.02 14.40
CA CYS A 200 -2.99 -5.78 15.18
C CYS A 200 -2.48 -5.95 16.62
N VAL A 201 -2.83 -7.07 17.27
CA VAL A 201 -2.37 -7.37 18.65
C VAL A 201 -0.87 -7.62 18.68
N LYS A 202 -0.32 -8.37 17.70
CA LYS A 202 1.13 -8.58 17.57
C LYS A 202 1.84 -7.25 17.39
N LEU A 203 1.41 -6.43 16.42
CA LEU A 203 2.02 -5.13 16.14
C LEU A 203 2.04 -4.22 17.37
N ILE A 204 0.94 -4.10 18.11
CA ILE A 204 0.89 -3.24 19.29
C ILE A 204 1.76 -3.77 20.43
N LYS A 205 1.92 -5.08 20.57
CA LYS A 205 2.84 -5.66 21.56
C LYS A 205 4.30 -5.40 21.24
N GLU A 206 4.66 -5.38 19.95
CA GLU A 206 6.03 -5.03 19.53
C GLU A 206 6.33 -3.54 19.73
N ILE A 207 5.33 -2.66 19.54
CA ILE A 207 5.53 -1.21 19.64
C ILE A 207 5.43 -0.72 21.10
N ASN A 208 4.45 -1.21 21.87
CA ASN A 208 4.12 -0.63 23.16
C ASN A 208 4.82 -1.35 24.32
N THR A 209 5.38 -0.59 25.25
CA THR A 209 6.02 -1.16 26.46
C THR A 209 5.03 -1.84 27.40
N SER A 210 3.78 -1.38 27.41
CA SER A 210 2.71 -1.95 28.23
C SER A 210 1.45 -2.07 27.40
N VAL A 211 0.89 -3.28 27.33
CA VAL A 211 -0.34 -3.58 26.60
C VAL A 211 -1.35 -4.21 27.56
N PRO A 212 -2.59 -3.70 27.63
CA PRO A 212 -3.65 -4.32 28.42
C PRO A 212 -3.90 -5.77 28.01
N SER A 213 -4.17 -6.64 29.00
CA SER A 213 -4.44 -8.07 28.73
C SER A 213 -5.70 -8.32 27.91
N ASP A 214 -6.66 -7.38 27.95
CA ASP A 214 -7.95 -7.40 27.24
C ASP A 214 -7.90 -6.71 25.87
N ILE A 215 -6.70 -6.39 25.35
CA ILE A 215 -6.54 -5.68 24.07
C ILE A 215 -7.22 -6.39 22.90
N LYS A 216 -7.21 -7.74 22.87
CA LYS A 216 -7.85 -8.54 21.83
C LYS A 216 -9.37 -8.31 21.83
N ASP A 217 -9.99 -8.36 23.00
CA ASP A 217 -11.43 -8.12 23.16
C ASP A 217 -11.82 -6.67 22.82
N ALA A 218 -10.96 -5.71 23.18
CA ALA A 218 -11.15 -4.31 22.82
C ALA A 218 -11.14 -4.11 21.30
N PHE A 219 -10.23 -4.77 20.59
CA PHE A 219 -10.17 -4.70 19.13
C PHE A 219 -11.34 -5.42 18.44
N ILE A 220 -11.76 -6.58 18.94
CA ILE A 220 -12.95 -7.30 18.44
C ILE A 220 -14.21 -6.43 18.51
N LYS A 221 -14.35 -5.60 19.55
CA LYS A 221 -15.48 -4.67 19.69
C LYS A 221 -15.36 -3.46 18.76
N LYS A 222 -14.14 -2.99 18.48
CA LYS A 222 -13.90 -1.79 17.67
C LYS A 222 -13.97 -2.05 16.17
N ILE A 223 -13.54 -3.21 15.70
CA ILE A 223 -13.52 -3.55 14.27
C ILE A 223 -14.90 -3.56 13.61
N ASP A 224 -15.96 -3.81 14.39
CA ASP A 224 -17.36 -3.79 13.91
C ASP A 224 -17.96 -2.37 13.83
N ASN A 225 -17.23 -1.34 14.25
CA ASN A 225 -17.70 0.03 14.26
C ASN A 225 -16.62 0.94 13.65
N VAL A 226 -16.72 1.14 12.35
CA VAL A 226 -15.76 1.95 11.59
C VAL A 226 -15.89 3.41 12.01
N ILE A 227 -14.77 3.99 12.43
CA ILE A 227 -14.70 5.39 12.83
C ILE A 227 -14.07 6.26 11.75
N SER A 228 -14.38 7.57 11.80
CA SER A 228 -13.71 8.55 10.97
C SER A 228 -12.23 8.68 11.37
N ILE A 229 -11.36 8.89 10.38
CA ILE A 229 -9.95 9.20 10.64
C ILE A 229 -9.88 10.64 11.17
N GLY A 230 -9.31 10.80 12.37
CA GLY A 230 -9.17 12.08 13.04
C GLY A 230 -8.34 13.10 12.25
N ASP A 231 -8.56 14.38 12.54
CA ASP A 231 -7.68 15.43 12.03
C ASP A 231 -6.36 15.50 12.83
N LYS A 232 -5.41 16.30 12.33
CA LYS A 232 -4.13 16.46 13.01
C LYS A 232 -4.31 16.97 14.45
N ASN A 233 -5.21 17.93 14.66
CA ASN A 233 -5.42 18.54 15.98
C ASN A 233 -5.99 17.56 17.01
N HIS A 234 -6.82 16.63 16.57
CA HIS A 234 -7.35 15.54 17.38
C HIS A 234 -6.22 14.64 17.85
N TYR A 235 -5.42 14.10 16.92
CA TYR A 235 -4.34 13.19 17.25
C TYR A 235 -3.21 13.84 18.06
N GLU A 236 -2.93 15.12 17.84
CA GLU A 236 -1.91 15.85 18.60
C GLU A 236 -2.24 15.96 20.10
N LYS A 237 -3.53 15.88 20.47
CA LYS A 237 -3.99 15.94 21.87
C LYS A 237 -3.94 14.61 22.60
N LEU A 238 -3.77 13.50 21.89
CA LEU A 238 -3.75 12.17 22.50
C LEU A 238 -2.42 11.94 23.24
N PRO A 239 -2.43 11.18 24.34
CA PRO A 239 -1.22 10.84 25.11
C PRO A 239 -0.39 9.74 24.43
N ILE A 240 -0.14 9.91 23.13
CA ILE A 240 0.63 8.97 22.29
C ILE A 240 2.11 9.34 22.25
N ASN A 241 2.97 8.33 22.19
CA ASN A 241 4.41 8.48 22.03
C ASN A 241 4.98 7.27 21.24
N SER A 242 6.31 7.14 21.17
CA SER A 242 6.97 6.06 20.42
C SER A 242 6.76 4.67 20.99
N THR A 243 6.38 4.56 22.27
CA THR A 243 6.14 3.30 22.99
C THR A 243 4.70 3.19 23.54
N ASN A 244 3.81 4.07 23.08
CA ASN A 244 2.40 4.09 23.38
C ASN A 244 1.63 4.52 22.13
N ALA A 245 1.60 3.63 21.14
CA ALA A 245 0.83 3.74 19.93
C ALA A 245 -0.62 3.29 20.13
N LEU A 246 -1.50 3.77 19.26
CA LEU A 246 -2.92 3.44 19.22
C LEU A 246 -3.28 2.87 17.84
N ILE A 247 -4.28 1.99 17.80
CA ILE A 247 -4.91 1.53 16.57
C ILE A 247 -6.36 2.02 16.55
N ASP A 248 -6.70 2.73 15.49
CA ASP A 248 -8.06 3.13 15.15
C ASP A 248 -8.57 2.28 13.98
N PHE A 249 -9.79 1.77 14.11
CA PHE A 249 -10.48 1.03 13.05
C PHE A 249 -11.17 1.99 12.07
N GLY A 250 -10.43 3.00 11.62
CA GLY A 250 -10.77 3.83 10.48
C GLY A 250 -10.12 3.27 9.20
N GLY A 251 -10.69 3.59 8.05
CA GLY A 251 -10.23 3.09 6.75
C GLY A 251 -10.06 4.19 5.72
N LEU A 252 -9.11 4.01 4.80
CA LEU A 252 -8.80 5.02 3.80
C LEU A 252 -8.70 4.42 2.39
N PHE A 253 -9.55 4.87 1.46
CA PHE A 253 -9.31 4.68 0.03
C PHE A 253 -8.30 5.72 -0.48
N SER A 254 -7.28 5.25 -1.19
CA SER A 254 -6.26 6.13 -1.74
C SER A 254 -5.51 5.48 -2.90
N ILE A 255 -4.46 6.17 -3.33
CA ILE A 255 -3.54 5.73 -4.37
C ILE A 255 -2.24 5.33 -3.68
N PHE A 256 -2.03 4.01 -3.60
CA PHE A 256 -0.87 3.39 -3.01
C PHE A 256 0.10 3.00 -4.12
N GLU A 257 0.88 3.97 -4.59
CA GLU A 257 1.99 3.64 -5.49
C GLU A 257 3.04 2.85 -4.70
N VAL A 258 3.17 1.56 -5.01
CA VAL A 258 4.26 0.72 -4.51
C VAL A 258 5.51 1.07 -5.31
N GLN A 259 6.18 2.17 -4.95
CA GLN A 259 7.12 2.79 -5.88
C GLN A 259 8.45 2.03 -6.07
N LYS A 260 8.77 0.98 -5.31
CA LYS A 260 10.16 0.47 -5.29
C LYS A 260 10.33 -1.01 -4.98
N GLN A 261 9.27 -1.82 -4.81
CA GLN A 261 9.45 -3.19 -4.30
C GLN A 261 10.21 -4.10 -5.26
N ASN A 262 9.90 -4.04 -6.56
CA ASN A 262 10.66 -4.77 -7.57
C ASN A 262 12.14 -4.37 -7.55
N ILE A 263 12.41 -3.06 -7.49
CA ILE A 263 13.78 -2.52 -7.41
C ILE A 263 14.48 -2.96 -6.11
N ILE A 264 13.77 -2.95 -4.97
CA ILE A 264 14.31 -3.38 -3.67
C ILE A 264 14.64 -4.88 -3.69
N ASN A 265 13.78 -5.70 -4.29
CA ASN A 265 14.00 -7.13 -4.50
C ASN A 265 15.18 -7.38 -5.45
N ASP A 266 15.28 -6.62 -6.55
CA ASP A 266 16.41 -6.68 -7.48
C ASP A 266 17.73 -6.38 -6.76
N TYR A 267 17.75 -5.37 -5.87
CA TYR A 267 18.93 -5.09 -5.04
C TYR A 267 19.21 -6.19 -4.01
N GLY A 268 18.18 -6.86 -3.47
CA GLY A 268 18.35 -8.04 -2.62
C GLY A 268 19.03 -9.18 -3.38
N ASN A 269 18.52 -9.50 -4.57
CA ASN A 269 19.13 -10.50 -5.45
C ASN A 269 20.58 -10.14 -5.79
N LEU A 270 20.89 -8.86 -6.04
CA LEU A 270 22.27 -8.42 -6.30
C LEU A 270 23.21 -8.57 -5.09
N MET A 271 22.69 -8.44 -3.87
CA MET A 271 23.45 -8.69 -2.64
C MET A 271 23.68 -10.19 -2.42
N ASP A 272 22.69 -11.04 -2.74
CA ASP A 272 22.85 -12.51 -2.70
C ASP A 272 23.86 -13.04 -3.73
N LEU A 273 24.14 -12.24 -4.77
CA LEU A 273 25.18 -12.51 -5.78
C LEU A 273 26.59 -12.07 -5.34
N GLU A 274 26.74 -11.44 -4.17
CA GLU A 274 28.05 -11.01 -3.66
C GLU A 274 28.94 -12.22 -3.34
N GLY A 275 30.09 -12.32 -4.02
CA GLY A 275 31.04 -13.44 -3.88
C GLY A 275 30.86 -14.57 -4.89
N LEU A 276 29.83 -14.53 -5.75
CA LEU A 276 29.76 -15.39 -6.92
C LEU A 276 30.77 -14.90 -7.97
N SER A 277 31.84 -15.67 -8.17
CA SER A 277 32.68 -15.51 -9.35
C SER A 277 31.89 -16.01 -10.55
N ILE A 278 31.59 -15.12 -11.49
CA ILE A 278 31.19 -15.54 -12.82
C ILE A 278 32.37 -16.34 -13.37
N ASP A 279 32.15 -17.61 -13.65
CA ASP A 279 33.16 -18.43 -14.30
C ASP A 279 33.34 -17.88 -15.72
N LEU A 280 34.45 -17.17 -15.93
CA LEU A 280 34.79 -16.55 -17.20
C LEU A 280 35.47 -17.55 -18.14
N ASP A 281 35.72 -18.79 -17.69
CA ASP A 281 36.44 -19.80 -18.47
C ASP A 281 35.71 -20.15 -19.78
N ASP A 282 34.37 -20.05 -19.82
CA ASP A 282 33.59 -20.22 -21.06
C ASP A 282 33.54 -18.94 -21.93
N LEU A 283 33.88 -17.77 -21.39
CA LEU A 283 33.90 -16.49 -22.12
C LEU A 283 35.21 -16.26 -22.88
N GLU A 284 36.29 -16.99 -22.57
CA GLU A 284 37.56 -16.89 -23.31
C GLU A 284 37.42 -17.26 -24.80
N ASN A 285 36.42 -18.09 -25.15
CA ASN A 285 36.13 -18.47 -26.54
C ASN A 285 35.10 -17.57 -27.23
N HIS A 286 34.41 -16.70 -26.48
CA HIS A 286 33.46 -15.74 -27.02
C HIS A 286 34.13 -14.38 -27.10
N THR A 287 35.03 -14.21 -28.09
CA THR A 287 35.45 -12.88 -28.49
C THR A 287 34.23 -12.08 -28.93
N PHE A 288 33.98 -10.96 -28.24
CA PHE A 288 32.99 -9.98 -28.66
C PHE A 288 33.25 -9.64 -30.14
N GLN A 289 32.33 -10.01 -31.04
CA GLN A 289 32.46 -9.73 -32.48
C GLN A 289 32.24 -8.23 -32.69
N PRO A 290 33.28 -7.41 -32.90
CA PRO A 290 33.09 -5.96 -32.93
C PRO A 290 32.42 -5.49 -34.24
N ILE A 291 32.36 -6.36 -35.26
CA ILE A 291 32.02 -6.00 -36.64
C ILE A 291 30.59 -6.44 -37.02
N SER A 292 30.02 -7.44 -36.35
CA SER A 292 28.68 -7.97 -36.64
C SER A 292 27.92 -8.30 -35.36
N SER A 293 26.65 -7.92 -35.30
CA SER A 293 25.72 -8.26 -34.22
C SER A 293 24.98 -9.58 -34.42
N VAL A 294 25.39 -10.37 -35.43
CA VAL A 294 24.82 -11.68 -35.77
C VAL A 294 25.94 -12.71 -35.73
N GLU A 295 25.68 -13.90 -35.21
CA GLU A 295 26.64 -15.00 -35.18
C GLU A 295 27.16 -15.31 -36.59
N THR A 296 28.49 -15.28 -36.73
CA THR A 296 29.18 -15.55 -37.99
C THR A 296 30.05 -16.79 -37.85
N ASP A 297 30.15 -17.58 -38.92
CA ASP A 297 31.10 -18.70 -38.98
C ASP A 297 32.55 -18.20 -39.19
N PRO A 298 33.58 -19.03 -38.95
CA PRO A 298 34.98 -18.61 -39.05
C PRO A 298 35.38 -18.04 -40.43
N SER A 299 34.73 -18.49 -41.52
CA SER A 299 35.01 -17.98 -42.87
C SER A 299 34.44 -16.58 -43.07
N GLN A 300 33.22 -16.34 -42.59
CA GLN A 300 32.57 -15.03 -42.61
C GLN A 300 33.32 -14.02 -41.75
N GLN A 301 33.80 -14.45 -40.58
CA GLN A 301 34.55 -13.59 -39.68
C GLN A 301 35.94 -13.22 -40.23
N GLY A 302 36.58 -14.13 -40.98
CA GLY A 302 37.81 -13.83 -41.72
C GLY A 302 37.62 -12.72 -42.77
N ILE A 303 36.47 -12.69 -43.45
CA ILE A 303 36.13 -11.61 -44.39
C ILE A 303 35.91 -10.30 -43.62
N LEU A 304 35.17 -10.32 -42.52
CA LEU A 304 34.90 -9.11 -41.73
C LEU A 304 36.19 -8.48 -41.18
N HIS A 305 37.13 -9.29 -40.66
CA HIS A 305 38.44 -8.77 -40.23
C HIS A 305 39.29 -8.25 -41.39
N SER A 306 39.15 -8.80 -42.60
CA SER A 306 39.88 -8.26 -43.77
C SER A 306 39.41 -6.86 -44.18
N LEU A 307 38.15 -6.51 -43.89
CA LEU A 307 37.60 -5.17 -44.11
C LEU A 307 38.12 -4.14 -43.10
N GLU A 308 38.46 -4.59 -41.88
CA GLU A 308 39.01 -3.73 -40.82
C GLU A 308 40.47 -3.30 -41.11
N ALA A 309 41.22 -4.11 -41.86
CA ALA A 309 42.61 -3.83 -42.23
C ALA A 309 42.77 -2.91 -43.46
N THR A 310 41.68 -2.27 -43.92
CA THR A 310 41.67 -1.32 -45.06
C THR A 310 41.40 0.10 -44.57
#